data_AF-A0A3B0V1K9-F1
#
_entry.id   AF-A0A3B0V1K9-F1
#
_cell.length_a   1.000
_cell.length_b   1.000
_cell.length_c   1.000
_cell.angle_alpha   90.00
_cell.angle_beta   90.00
_cell.angle_gamma   90.00
#
_symmetry.space_group_name_H-M   'P 1'
#
loop_
_entity.id
_entity.type
_entity.pdbx_description
1 polymer ?
#
loop_
_entity_poly.entity_id
_entity_poly.type
_entity_poly.pdbx_seq_one_letter_code
_entity_poly.pdbx_strand_id
1 'polypeptide(L)'
;AFVHRDYSSFSSSIAINIYPDKLEISSYGNLPKGISIKSLSKDHMSVPVNPTIAHIFFLRKWIEKIGIGTVKMISNCRDLGYKAPIWRHKDNTVTVTFPDVVVPFNYNEGISEGISEGIDSLISIAQSEGITKGTSKGITDAVRDSLIDIVNQIVKEETLRASEIAKKLDKPYKTIERHIKALREIGAIEFIGSKRAGGYVVTDKLLKKIRK
;
A
#
# COMPACT_ATOMS: atom_id res chain seq x y z
N ALA A 1 14.43 0.47 -12.92
CA ALA A 1 15.15 0.41 -11.64
C ALA A 1 15.62 -1.01 -11.31
N PHE A 2 14.75 -1.96 -10.94
CA PHE A 2 15.17 -3.32 -10.54
C PHE A 2 15.92 -4.12 -11.62
N VAL A 3 15.33 -4.30 -12.81
CA VAL A 3 15.92 -5.15 -13.86
C VAL A 3 17.25 -4.61 -14.42
N HIS A 4 17.41 -3.29 -14.41
CA HIS A 4 18.54 -2.60 -15.06
C HIS A 4 19.55 -2.01 -14.09
N ARG A 5 19.37 -2.20 -12.77
CA ARG A 5 20.31 -1.74 -11.76
C ARG A 5 21.64 -2.50 -11.89
N ASP A 6 22.74 -1.80 -11.70
CA ASP A 6 24.03 -2.44 -11.49
C ASP A 6 24.13 -2.95 -10.04
N TYR A 7 24.03 -4.26 -9.87
CA TYR A 7 24.12 -4.94 -8.57
C TYR A 7 25.56 -5.25 -8.14
N SER A 8 26.57 -4.98 -8.97
CA SER A 8 27.97 -5.17 -8.58
C SER A 8 28.42 -4.17 -7.50
N SER A 9 27.78 -2.98 -7.48
CA SER A 9 27.98 -1.98 -6.43
C SER A 9 27.12 -2.29 -5.21
N PHE A 10 27.71 -2.99 -4.23
CA PHE A 10 27.02 -3.47 -3.03
C PHE A 10 26.39 -2.36 -2.18
N SER A 11 27.03 -1.18 -2.12
CA SER A 11 26.53 -0.02 -1.35
C SER A 11 25.46 0.79 -2.08
N SER A 12 25.20 0.52 -3.36
CA SER A 12 24.16 1.21 -4.10
C SER A 12 22.76 0.78 -3.65
N SER A 13 21.76 1.62 -3.92
CA SER A 13 20.35 1.29 -3.70
C SER A 13 19.50 1.89 -4.82
N ILE A 14 18.22 1.49 -4.86
CA ILE A 14 17.22 2.23 -5.62
C ILE A 14 16.69 3.30 -4.68
N ALA A 15 16.74 4.57 -5.09
CA ALA A 15 16.14 5.65 -4.33
C ALA A 15 14.79 6.02 -4.94
N ILE A 16 13.79 6.17 -4.09
CA ILE A 16 12.46 6.70 -4.44
C ILE A 16 12.29 7.97 -3.62
N ASN A 17 12.34 9.11 -4.29
CA ASN A 17 12.24 10.41 -3.66
C ASN A 17 10.90 11.04 -4.05
N ILE A 18 10.09 11.37 -3.05
CA ILE A 18 8.80 12.02 -3.21
C ILE A 18 8.99 13.48 -2.82
N TYR A 19 8.74 14.39 -3.76
CA TYR A 19 8.78 15.83 -3.57
C TYR A 19 7.35 16.40 -3.70
N PRO A 20 7.10 17.63 -3.21
CA PRO A 20 5.79 18.26 -3.36
C PRO A 20 5.30 18.36 -4.82
N ASP A 21 6.23 18.45 -5.78
CA ASP A 21 5.98 18.73 -7.19
C ASP A 21 6.40 17.59 -8.14
N LYS A 22 6.97 16.48 -7.63
CA LYS A 22 7.44 15.37 -8.48
C LYS A 22 7.74 14.10 -7.70
N LEU A 23 7.71 12.98 -8.41
CA LEU A 23 8.28 11.71 -7.98
C LEU A 23 9.56 11.42 -8.76
N GLU A 24 10.66 11.10 -8.08
CA GLU A 24 11.91 10.66 -8.71
C GLU A 24 12.27 9.24 -8.28
N ILE A 25 12.55 8.39 -9.27
CA ILE A 25 13.07 7.04 -9.05
C ILE A 25 14.44 6.97 -9.70
N SER A 26 15.46 6.67 -8.90
CA SER A 26 16.83 6.53 -9.39
C SER A 26 17.42 5.17 -9.06
N SER A 27 18.27 4.67 -9.95
CA SER A 27 19.02 3.43 -9.75
C SER A 27 20.43 3.59 -10.25
N TYR A 28 21.37 3.06 -9.47
CA TYR A 28 22.78 2.98 -9.86
C TYR A 28 22.97 2.09 -11.08
N GLY A 29 23.84 2.52 -11.99
CA GLY A 29 24.16 1.87 -13.25
C GLY A 29 24.09 2.81 -14.45
N ASN A 30 24.30 2.23 -15.64
CA ASN A 30 24.27 2.93 -16.92
C ASN A 30 23.16 2.40 -17.82
N LEU A 31 22.80 3.20 -18.83
CA LEU A 31 22.02 2.68 -19.94
C LEU A 31 22.80 1.59 -20.68
N PRO A 32 22.15 0.48 -21.09
CA PRO A 32 22.80 -0.56 -21.87
C PRO A 32 23.44 -0.02 -23.15
N LYS A 33 24.50 -0.68 -23.63
CA LYS A 33 25.18 -0.29 -24.87
C LYS A 33 24.17 -0.23 -26.03
N GLY A 34 24.16 0.89 -26.75
CA GLY A 34 23.24 1.13 -27.87
C GLY A 34 21.88 1.72 -27.48
N ILE A 35 21.59 1.86 -26.19
CA ILE A 35 20.38 2.54 -25.69
C ILE A 35 20.77 3.94 -25.20
N SER A 36 20.13 4.96 -25.77
CA SER A 36 20.26 6.35 -25.33
C SER A 36 18.99 6.80 -24.61
N ILE A 37 19.04 7.92 -23.89
CA ILE A 37 17.84 8.54 -23.31
C ILE A 37 16.76 8.78 -24.39
N LYS A 38 17.15 9.24 -25.58
CA LYS A 38 16.23 9.46 -26.70
C LYS A 38 15.58 8.16 -27.19
N SER A 39 16.28 7.03 -27.05
CA SER A 39 15.77 5.72 -27.43
C SER A 39 14.65 5.25 -26.50
N LEU A 40 14.64 5.66 -25.23
CA LEU A 40 13.63 5.23 -24.24
C LEU A 40 12.21 5.70 -24.58
N SER A 41 12.07 6.77 -25.37
CA SER A 41 10.78 7.27 -25.84
C SER A 41 10.32 6.63 -27.16
N LYS A 42 11.04 5.64 -27.68
CA LYS A 42 10.74 4.94 -28.94
C LYS A 42 10.80 3.43 -28.73
N ASP A 43 10.27 2.67 -29.67
CA ASP A 43 10.42 1.22 -29.65
C ASP A 43 11.90 0.84 -29.76
N HIS A 44 12.34 -0.02 -28.85
CA HIS A 44 13.70 -0.55 -28.84
C HIS A 44 13.71 -2.00 -28.37
N MET A 45 14.79 -2.73 -28.68
CA MET A 45 14.99 -4.07 -28.14
C MET A 45 15.22 -4.00 -26.63
N SER A 46 14.68 -4.98 -25.90
CA SER A 46 14.95 -5.12 -24.48
C SER A 46 16.38 -5.65 -24.29
N VAL A 47 17.25 -4.84 -23.68
CA VAL A 47 18.62 -5.21 -23.34
C VAL A 47 18.77 -5.16 -21.82
N PRO A 48 18.36 -6.22 -21.09
CA PRO A 48 18.44 -6.23 -19.63
C PRO A 48 19.89 -6.33 -19.15
N VAL A 49 20.28 -5.48 -18.19
CA VAL A 49 21.58 -5.59 -17.51
C VAL A 49 21.64 -6.85 -16.66
N ASN A 50 20.51 -7.27 -16.09
CA ASN A 50 20.37 -8.50 -15.31
C ASN A 50 19.39 -9.47 -15.99
N PRO A 51 19.84 -10.30 -16.96
CA PRO A 51 18.97 -11.21 -17.71
C PRO A 51 18.19 -12.19 -16.84
N THR A 52 18.80 -12.72 -15.78
CA THR A 52 18.14 -13.66 -14.84
C THR A 52 16.99 -12.99 -14.09
N ILE A 53 17.20 -11.77 -13.59
CA ILE A 53 16.15 -10.97 -12.92
C ILE A 53 15.05 -10.65 -13.93
N ALA A 54 15.40 -10.18 -15.13
CA ALA A 54 14.44 -9.91 -16.20
C ALA A 54 13.60 -11.16 -16.53
N HIS A 55 14.23 -12.33 -16.61
CA HIS A 55 13.55 -13.58 -16.89
C HIS A 55 12.51 -13.95 -15.82
N ILE A 56 12.85 -13.78 -14.54
CA ILE A 56 11.89 -13.99 -13.44
C ILE A 56 10.71 -13.03 -13.55
N PHE A 57 10.96 -11.75 -13.80
CA PHE A 57 9.89 -10.74 -13.96
C PHE A 57 9.00 -11.07 -15.16
N PHE A 58 9.58 -11.57 -16.26
CA PHE A 58 8.82 -12.03 -17.42
C PHE A 58 7.95 -13.25 -17.10
N LEU A 59 8.48 -14.26 -16.41
CA LEU A 59 7.70 -15.44 -15.97
C LEU A 59 6.53 -15.05 -15.06
N ARG A 60 6.70 -13.99 -14.26
CA ARG A 60 5.64 -13.43 -13.40
C ARG A 60 4.67 -12.49 -14.14
N LYS A 61 4.86 -12.30 -15.46
CA LYS A 61 4.10 -11.37 -16.31
C LYS A 61 4.16 -9.92 -15.84
N TRP A 62 5.24 -9.54 -15.16
CA TRP A 62 5.46 -8.16 -14.69
C TRP A 62 6.14 -7.28 -15.73
N ILE A 63 6.81 -7.88 -16.71
CA ILE A 63 7.43 -7.16 -17.84
C ILE A 63 7.17 -7.89 -19.15
N GLU A 64 7.26 -7.15 -20.25
CA GLU A 64 7.28 -7.67 -21.60
C GLU A 64 8.71 -8.02 -22.04
N LYS A 65 8.84 -8.93 -23.00
CA LYS A 65 10.14 -9.26 -23.61
C LYS A 65 10.59 -8.20 -24.64
N ILE A 66 9.65 -7.47 -25.22
CA ILE A 66 9.89 -6.38 -26.16
C ILE A 66 10.11 -5.09 -25.33
N GLY A 67 11.11 -4.28 -25.66
CA GLY A 67 11.51 -3.07 -24.92
C GLY A 67 10.53 -1.90 -25.07
N ILE A 68 9.25 -2.15 -24.82
CA ILE A 68 8.15 -1.17 -24.94
C ILE A 68 7.70 -0.63 -23.59
N GLY A 69 8.30 -1.07 -22.48
CA GLY A 69 7.86 -0.69 -21.13
C GLY A 69 7.90 0.81 -20.87
N THR A 70 8.94 1.50 -21.35
CA THR A 70 9.06 2.96 -21.24
C THR A 70 8.07 3.69 -22.15
N VAL A 71 7.80 3.15 -23.35
CA VAL A 71 6.79 3.68 -24.28
C VAL A 71 5.38 3.56 -23.68
N LYS A 72 5.03 2.38 -23.13
CA LYS A 72 3.77 2.15 -22.41
C LYS A 72 3.62 3.08 -21.21
N MET A 73 4.69 3.27 -20.43
CA MET A 73 4.70 4.20 -19.30
C MET A 73 4.39 5.64 -19.74
N ILE A 74 5.03 6.11 -20.83
CA ILE A 74 4.77 7.43 -21.38
C ILE A 74 3.31 7.56 -21.87
N SER A 75 2.78 6.54 -22.54
CA SER A 75 1.38 6.50 -22.98
C SER A 75 0.44 6.61 -21.79
N ASN A 76 0.61 5.75 -20.78
CA ASN A 76 -0.24 5.72 -19.60
C ASN A 76 -0.26 7.06 -18.85
N CYS A 77 0.89 7.74 -18.73
CA CYS A 77 0.92 9.07 -18.15
C CYS A 77 0.04 10.05 -18.93
N ARG A 78 0.16 10.07 -20.27
CA ARG A 78 -0.64 10.95 -21.13
C ARG A 78 -2.13 10.63 -21.06
N ASP A 79 -2.48 9.34 -21.11
CA ASP A 79 -3.86 8.87 -21.10
C ASP A 79 -4.58 9.25 -19.79
N LEU A 80 -3.84 9.33 -18.69
CA LEU A 80 -4.32 9.77 -17.37
C LEU A 80 -4.20 11.29 -17.16
N GLY A 81 -3.78 12.06 -18.16
CA GLY A 81 -3.65 13.53 -18.07
C GLY A 81 -2.37 14.02 -17.38
N TYR A 82 -1.43 13.14 -17.06
CA TYR A 82 -0.14 13.50 -16.50
C TYR A 82 0.88 13.90 -17.57
N LYS A 83 1.87 14.70 -17.17
CA LYS A 83 3.05 14.99 -17.98
C LYS A 83 3.88 13.71 -18.20
N ALA A 84 4.54 13.65 -19.35
CA ALA A 84 5.42 12.52 -19.66
C ALA A 84 6.64 12.49 -18.72
N PRO A 85 7.10 11.30 -18.30
CA PRO A 85 8.29 11.17 -17.46
C PRO A 85 9.56 11.61 -18.20
N ILE A 86 10.53 12.09 -17.44
CA ILE A 86 11.81 12.62 -17.95
C ILE A 86 12.96 11.74 -17.42
N TRP A 87 13.83 11.29 -18.31
CA TRP A 87 15.02 10.52 -17.92
C TRP A 87 16.27 11.40 -17.88
N ARG A 88 17.11 11.17 -16.86
CA ARG A 88 18.46 11.72 -16.76
C ARG A 88 19.45 10.60 -16.48
N HIS A 89 20.64 10.70 -17.04
CA HIS A 89 21.77 9.80 -16.74
C HIS A 89 22.96 10.66 -16.38
N LYS A 90 23.43 10.55 -15.13
CA LYS A 90 24.54 11.32 -14.58
C LYS A 90 25.21 10.52 -13.47
N ASP A 91 26.54 10.61 -13.34
CA ASP A 91 27.29 10.07 -12.20
C ASP A 91 26.96 8.58 -11.92
N ASN A 92 26.96 7.76 -12.99
CA ASN A 92 26.60 6.34 -12.95
C ASN A 92 25.22 6.05 -12.33
N THR A 93 24.28 6.97 -12.51
CA THR A 93 22.91 6.86 -12.00
C THR A 93 21.93 7.20 -13.11
N VAL A 94 20.95 6.34 -13.31
CA VAL A 94 19.81 6.60 -14.20
C VAL A 94 18.61 6.98 -13.34
N THR A 95 18.04 8.15 -13.60
CA THR A 95 16.88 8.69 -12.89
C THR A 95 15.73 8.88 -13.86
N VAL A 96 14.52 8.48 -13.44
CA VAL A 96 13.26 8.86 -14.08
C VAL A 96 12.48 9.78 -13.13
N THR A 97 12.03 10.92 -13.66
CA THR A 97 11.25 11.93 -12.93
C THR A 97 9.85 11.95 -13.51
N PHE A 98 8.83 11.81 -12.66
CA PHE A 98 7.43 12.06 -12.98
C PHE A 98 7.04 13.46 -12.45
N PRO A 99 6.96 14.49 -13.30
CA PRO A 99 6.68 15.85 -12.87
C PRO A 99 5.20 16.04 -12.56
N ASP A 100 4.89 16.92 -11.61
CA ASP A 100 3.57 17.27 -11.11
C ASP A 100 2.75 16.09 -10.59
N VAL A 101 3.40 14.94 -10.36
CA VAL A 101 2.81 13.84 -9.61
C VAL A 101 2.88 14.22 -8.14
N VAL A 102 1.82 14.88 -7.68
CA VAL A 102 1.55 15.05 -6.26
C VAL A 102 1.09 13.70 -5.76
N VAL A 103 1.89 13.06 -4.90
CA VAL A 103 1.40 11.93 -4.11
C VAL A 103 0.63 12.58 -2.96
N PRO A 104 -0.72 12.59 -2.95
CA PRO A 104 -1.43 12.99 -1.77
C PRO A 104 -0.99 12.00 -0.69
N PHE A 105 -0.19 12.45 0.28
CA PHE A 105 -0.03 11.73 1.53
C PHE A 105 -1.36 11.85 2.26
N ASN A 106 -2.37 11.14 1.77
CA ASN A 106 -3.63 11.00 2.45
C ASN A 106 -3.35 9.95 3.53
N TYR A 107 -2.80 10.38 4.67
CA TYR A 107 -2.47 9.54 5.83
C TYR A 107 -3.63 8.58 6.18
N ASN A 108 -4.86 9.01 5.92
CA ASN A 108 -6.06 8.22 6.13
C ASN A 108 -6.23 7.02 5.18
N GLU A 109 -5.77 7.08 3.92
CA GLU A 109 -5.93 5.96 2.96
C GLU A 109 -5.01 4.77 3.30
N GLY A 110 -3.72 5.01 3.55
CA GLY A 110 -2.79 3.94 3.94
C GLY A 110 -3.14 3.30 5.29
N ILE A 111 -3.73 4.07 6.20
CA ILE A 111 -4.23 3.54 7.48
C ILE A 111 -5.48 2.68 7.26
N SER A 112 -6.42 3.16 6.44
CA SER A 112 -7.65 2.42 6.15
C SER A 112 -7.36 1.09 5.44
N GLU A 113 -6.41 1.08 4.51
CA GLU A 113 -5.98 -0.13 3.79
C GLU A 113 -5.33 -1.14 4.74
N GLY A 114 -4.34 -0.71 5.54
CA GLY A 114 -3.68 -1.59 6.52
C GLY A 114 -4.63 -2.12 7.60
N ILE A 115 -5.61 -1.31 8.04
CA ILE A 115 -6.66 -1.77 8.96
C ILE A 115 -7.57 -2.79 8.28
N SER A 116 -7.99 -2.55 7.03
CA SER A 116 -8.84 -3.48 6.28
C SER A 116 -8.17 -4.85 6.13
N GLU A 117 -6.93 -4.87 5.66
CA GLU A 117 -6.16 -6.11 5.51
C GLU A 117 -5.93 -6.82 6.85
N GLY A 118 -5.65 -6.04 7.91
CA GLY A 118 -5.49 -6.56 9.26
C GLY A 118 -6.76 -7.24 9.78
N ILE A 119 -7.92 -6.60 9.58
CA ILE A 119 -9.24 -7.15 9.96
C ILE A 119 -9.55 -8.41 9.15
N ASP A 120 -9.36 -8.40 7.82
CA ASP A 120 -9.63 -9.58 6.98
C ASP A 120 -8.72 -10.76 7.34
N SER A 121 -7.46 -10.49 7.70
CA SER A 121 -6.54 -11.52 8.23
C SER A 121 -7.05 -12.12 9.54
N LEU A 122 -7.52 -11.28 10.48
CA LEU A 122 -8.07 -11.75 11.76
C LEU A 122 -9.35 -12.55 11.58
N ILE A 123 -10.24 -12.12 10.69
CA ILE A 123 -11.46 -12.85 10.35
C ILE A 123 -11.11 -14.24 9.79
N SER A 124 -10.14 -14.33 8.88
CA SER A 124 -9.69 -15.58 8.29
C SER A 124 -9.12 -16.55 9.34
N ILE A 125 -8.34 -16.03 10.30
CA ILE A 125 -7.82 -16.83 11.43
C ILE A 125 -8.97 -17.32 12.31
N ALA A 126 -9.88 -16.43 12.71
CA ALA A 126 -11.01 -16.78 13.58
C ALA A 126 -11.98 -17.78 12.92
N GLN A 127 -12.03 -17.85 11.59
CA GLN A 127 -12.74 -18.90 10.84
C GLN A 127 -11.99 -20.24 10.93
N SER A 128 -10.68 -20.24 10.68
CA SER A 128 -9.86 -21.47 10.75
C SER A 128 -9.86 -22.11 12.14
N GLU A 129 -9.97 -21.30 13.19
CA GLU A 129 -9.99 -21.75 14.59
C GLU A 129 -11.40 -22.10 15.09
N GLY A 130 -12.44 -22.00 14.24
CA GLY A 130 -13.83 -22.31 14.62
C GLY A 130 -14.44 -21.35 15.65
N ILE A 131 -13.81 -20.20 15.89
CA ILE A 131 -14.23 -19.18 16.87
C ILE A 131 -15.48 -18.45 16.37
N THR A 132 -15.60 -18.25 15.06
CA THR A 132 -16.76 -17.61 14.43
C THR A 132 -17.85 -18.64 14.13
N LYS A 133 -18.70 -18.95 15.10
CA LYS A 133 -19.94 -19.73 14.87
C LYS A 133 -20.92 -18.90 14.01
N GLY A 134 -20.75 -18.92 12.69
CA GLY A 134 -21.74 -18.43 11.71
C GLY A 134 -21.66 -16.96 11.31
N THR A 135 -20.67 -16.20 11.75
CA THR A 135 -20.56 -14.75 11.49
C THR A 135 -19.95 -14.38 10.12
N SER A 136 -19.27 -15.31 9.44
CA SER A 136 -18.56 -15.02 8.18
C SER A 136 -19.46 -14.84 6.95
N LYS A 137 -20.65 -15.44 6.95
CA LYS A 137 -21.56 -15.44 5.79
C LYS A 137 -22.44 -14.19 5.70
N GLY A 138 -22.29 -13.23 6.62
CA GLY A 138 -23.18 -12.07 6.77
C GLY A 138 -22.50 -10.72 6.99
N ILE A 139 -21.17 -10.63 6.89
CA ILE A 139 -20.48 -9.33 6.88
C ILE A 139 -20.60 -8.78 5.46
N THR A 140 -21.53 -7.85 5.26
CA THR A 140 -21.63 -7.07 4.03
C THR A 140 -20.52 -6.02 4.00
N ASP A 141 -20.24 -5.46 2.83
CA ASP A 141 -19.24 -4.39 2.69
C ASP A 141 -19.56 -3.19 3.60
N ALA A 142 -20.84 -2.84 3.75
CA ALA A 142 -21.28 -1.79 4.68
C ALA A 142 -20.96 -2.09 6.17
N VAL A 143 -20.96 -3.37 6.56
CA VAL A 143 -20.52 -3.75 7.91
C VAL A 143 -19.01 -3.61 8.03
N ARG A 144 -18.25 -4.06 7.01
CA ARG A 144 -16.79 -3.93 6.96
C ARG A 144 -16.35 -2.48 7.07
N ASP A 145 -16.96 -1.57 6.30
CA ASP A 145 -16.69 -0.13 6.38
C ASP A 145 -16.91 0.40 7.79
N SER A 146 -18.00 -0.02 8.44
CA SER A 146 -18.25 0.36 9.82
C SER A 146 -17.25 -0.23 10.82
N LEU A 147 -16.63 -1.38 10.56
CA LEU A 147 -15.58 -1.92 11.43
C LEU A 147 -14.31 -1.08 11.30
N ILE A 148 -13.93 -0.74 10.07
CA ILE A 148 -12.78 0.10 9.74
C ILE A 148 -12.94 1.48 10.38
N ASP A 149 -14.11 2.10 10.25
CA ASP A 149 -14.45 3.37 10.90
C ASP A 149 -14.20 3.34 12.41
N ILE A 150 -14.66 2.29 13.09
CA ILE A 150 -14.52 2.14 14.54
C ILE A 150 -13.04 2.06 14.93
N VAL A 151 -12.27 1.20 14.24
CA VAL A 151 -10.84 1.06 14.52
C VAL A 151 -10.11 2.36 14.23
N ASN A 152 -10.43 3.06 13.15
CA ASN A 152 -9.88 4.38 12.82
C ASN A 152 -10.08 5.41 13.95
N GLN A 153 -11.26 5.45 14.56
CA GLN A 153 -11.52 6.36 15.69
C GLN A 153 -10.68 5.97 16.93
N ILE A 154 -10.58 4.67 17.22
CA ILE A 154 -9.80 4.18 18.37
C ILE A 154 -8.30 4.46 18.17
N VAL A 155 -7.78 4.33 16.95
CA VAL A 155 -6.39 4.67 16.63
C VAL A 155 -6.12 6.16 16.83
N LYS A 156 -7.08 7.04 16.50
CA LYS A 156 -6.92 8.49 16.62
C LYS A 156 -6.93 8.99 18.07
N GLU A 157 -7.71 8.38 18.95
CA GLU A 157 -7.93 8.88 20.31
C GLU A 157 -7.37 7.96 21.40
N GLU A 158 -6.65 6.91 21.00
CA GLU A 158 -5.99 5.89 21.84
C GLU A 158 -6.94 5.03 22.69
N THR A 159 -8.04 5.58 23.21
CA THR A 159 -9.04 4.89 24.03
C THR A 159 -10.42 5.53 23.90
N LEU A 160 -11.43 4.76 23.50
CA LEU A 160 -12.81 5.26 23.34
C LEU A 160 -13.89 4.31 23.85
N ARG A 161 -14.97 4.85 24.40
CA ARG A 161 -16.18 4.07 24.74
C ARG A 161 -17.10 3.88 23.54
N ALA A 162 -17.93 2.83 23.61
CA ALA A 162 -18.98 2.59 22.63
C ALA A 162 -19.91 3.80 22.42
N SER A 163 -20.22 4.54 23.48
CA SER A 163 -21.05 5.75 23.41
C SER A 163 -20.36 6.92 22.70
N GLU A 164 -19.04 7.03 22.83
CA GLU A 164 -18.24 8.07 22.18
C GLU A 164 -18.05 7.75 20.70
N ILE A 165 -17.77 6.48 20.39
CA ILE A 165 -17.69 5.96 19.02
C ILE A 165 -19.02 6.19 18.28
N ALA A 166 -20.16 5.87 18.92
CA ALA A 166 -21.48 6.09 18.34
C ALA A 166 -21.76 7.56 18.01
N LYS A 167 -21.38 8.48 18.90
CA LYS A 167 -21.52 9.93 18.68
C LYS A 167 -20.62 10.41 17.54
N LYS A 168 -19.36 9.97 17.51
CA LYS A 168 -18.38 10.40 16.49
C LYS A 168 -18.70 9.90 15.09
N LEU A 169 -19.24 8.69 14.99
CA LEU A 169 -19.60 8.09 13.70
C LEU A 169 -21.03 8.43 13.27
N ASP A 170 -21.79 9.18 14.07
CA ASP A 170 -23.22 9.45 13.88
C ASP A 170 -24.02 8.18 13.56
N LYS A 171 -23.77 7.12 14.33
CA LYS A 171 -24.37 5.79 14.15
C LYS A 171 -25.16 5.36 15.39
N PRO A 172 -26.26 4.62 15.24
CA PRO A 172 -27.03 4.12 16.38
C PRO A 172 -26.16 3.30 17.34
N TYR A 173 -26.28 3.55 18.65
CA TYR A 173 -25.48 2.85 19.67
C TYR A 173 -25.56 1.33 19.54
N LYS A 174 -26.76 0.78 19.29
CA LYS A 174 -26.96 -0.67 19.09
C LYS A 174 -26.15 -1.23 17.92
N THR A 175 -25.98 -0.46 16.85
CA THR A 175 -25.17 -0.85 15.68
C THR A 175 -23.69 -0.90 16.06
N ILE A 176 -23.20 0.13 16.75
CA ILE A 176 -21.82 0.20 17.22
C ILE A 176 -21.53 -0.92 18.23
N GLU A 177 -22.44 -1.19 19.16
CA GLU A 177 -22.30 -2.26 20.14
C GLU A 177 -22.18 -3.63 19.45
N ARG A 178 -22.99 -3.89 18.42
CA ARG A 178 -22.91 -5.11 17.60
C ARG A 178 -21.57 -5.22 16.89
N HIS A 179 -21.08 -4.14 16.30
CA HIS A 179 -19.82 -4.11 15.55
C HIS A 179 -18.59 -4.23 16.47
N ILE A 180 -18.61 -3.58 17.63
CA ILE A 180 -17.60 -3.73 18.69
C ILE A 180 -17.55 -5.17 19.16
N LYS A 181 -18.70 -5.84 19.34
CA LYS A 181 -18.73 -7.25 19.72
C LYS A 181 -18.00 -8.11 18.68
N ALA A 182 -18.26 -7.90 17.39
CA ALA A 182 -17.56 -8.61 16.32
C ALA A 182 -16.04 -8.35 16.34
N LEU A 183 -15.61 -7.09 16.49
CA LEU A 183 -14.19 -6.73 16.59
C LEU A 183 -13.50 -7.37 17.80
N ARG A 184 -14.21 -7.52 18.94
CA ARG A 184 -13.68 -8.23 20.10
C ARG A 184 -13.56 -9.72 19.88
N GLU A 185 -14.56 -10.34 19.25
CA GLU A 185 -14.57 -11.78 18.96
C GLU A 185 -13.40 -12.19 18.05
N ILE A 186 -13.04 -11.37 17.07
CA ILE A 186 -11.88 -11.61 16.20
C ILE A 186 -10.53 -11.19 16.84
N GLY A 187 -10.58 -10.59 18.03
CA GLY A 187 -9.42 -10.09 18.76
C GLY A 187 -8.76 -8.88 18.10
N ALA A 188 -9.54 -8.02 17.45
CA ALA A 188 -9.07 -6.75 16.88
C ALA A 188 -8.94 -5.66 17.96
N ILE A 189 -9.92 -5.57 18.85
CA ILE A 189 -9.97 -4.58 19.94
C ILE A 189 -10.24 -5.26 21.29
N GLU A 190 -9.86 -4.59 22.37
CA GLU A 190 -10.16 -5.02 23.74
C GLU A 190 -10.57 -3.84 24.63
N PHE A 191 -11.28 -4.11 25.73
CA PHE A 191 -11.68 -3.08 26.69
C PHE A 191 -10.67 -3.03 27.83
N ILE A 192 -10.09 -1.86 28.08
CA ILE A 192 -9.14 -1.63 29.17
C ILE A 192 -9.70 -0.61 30.15
N GLY A 193 -9.39 -0.80 31.43
CA GLY A 193 -9.77 0.10 32.52
C GLY A 193 -11.07 -0.30 33.23
N SER A 194 -11.53 0.56 34.13
CA SER A 194 -12.72 0.27 34.95
C SER A 194 -14.02 0.45 34.15
N LYS A 195 -15.13 -0.13 34.61
CA LYS A 195 -16.45 0.06 33.97
C LYS A 195 -16.89 1.53 33.89
N ARG A 196 -16.33 2.41 34.73
CA ARG A 196 -16.68 3.84 34.82
C ARG A 196 -15.66 4.77 34.16
N ALA A 197 -14.41 4.34 33.95
CA ALA A 197 -13.31 5.16 33.42
C ALA A 197 -12.65 4.57 32.16
N GLY A 198 -12.86 3.28 31.86
CA GLY A 198 -12.21 2.56 30.76
C GLY A 198 -12.80 2.82 29.38
N GLY A 199 -12.19 2.20 28.37
CA GLY A 199 -12.56 2.28 26.96
C GLY A 199 -11.95 1.16 26.13
N TYR A 200 -12.28 1.13 24.84
CA TYR A 200 -11.74 0.20 23.87
C TYR A 200 -10.44 0.72 23.28
N VAL A 201 -9.48 -0.18 23.14
CA VAL A 201 -8.19 0.05 22.49
C VAL A 201 -7.95 -1.00 21.39
N VAL A 202 -7.06 -0.69 20.44
CA VAL A 202 -6.59 -1.67 19.46
C VAL A 202 -5.60 -2.63 20.10
N THR A 203 -5.78 -3.93 19.87
CA THR A 203 -4.89 -4.96 20.41
C THR A 203 -3.55 -5.02 19.67
N ASP A 204 -2.52 -5.51 20.34
CA ASP A 204 -1.23 -5.84 19.70
C ASP A 204 -1.37 -6.83 18.54
N LYS A 205 -2.40 -7.70 18.59
CA LYS A 205 -2.69 -8.68 17.52
C LYS A 205 -3.01 -7.98 16.20
N LEU A 206 -3.81 -6.91 16.25
CA LEU A 206 -4.15 -6.11 15.07
C LEU A 206 -2.99 -5.18 14.67
N LEU A 207 -2.32 -4.54 15.64
CA LEU A 207 -1.17 -3.66 15.35
C LEU A 207 -0.03 -4.38 14.62
N LYS A 208 0.25 -5.64 14.98
CA LYS A 208 1.24 -6.48 14.27
C LYS A 208 0.86 -6.79 12.83
N LYS A 209 -0.42 -6.70 12.47
CA LYS A 209 -0.92 -6.96 11.12
C LYS A 209 -0.90 -5.71 10.26
N ILE A 210 -1.24 -4.56 10.84
CA ILE A 210 -1.20 -3.25 10.16
C ILE A 210 0.24 -2.84 9.79
N ARG A 211 1.22 -3.20 10.64
CA ARG A 211 2.64 -2.83 10.45
C ARG A 211 3.42 -3.77 9.53
N LYS A 212 2.80 -4.81 8.98
CA LYS A 212 3.48 -5.87 8.25
C LYS A 212 3.31 -5.69 6.76
#